data_AF-A0AAU9VDJ4-F1
#
_entry.id   AF-A0AAU9VDJ4-F1
#
_cell.length_a   1.000
_cell.length_b   1.000
_cell.length_c   1.000
_cell.angle_alpha   90.00
_cell.angle_beta   90.00
_cell.angle_gamma   90.00
#
_symmetry.space_group_name_H-M   'P 1'
#
loop_
_entity.id
_entity.type
_entity.pdbx_description
1 polymer ?
#
loop_
_entity_poly.entity_id
_entity_poly.type
_entity_poly.pdbx_seq_one_letter_code
_entity_poly.pdbx_strand_id
1 'polypeptide(L)'
;MQFGVDKCKILSIKKGKLVHNSYYALNNGETIEPMNEISTYKYLGFNKSRQIQQKQTKIDLTTKFKHRLNLILKSELNSRNIVKAINTFAIPVLTYSFGIINWSQTDLQKLQRTIHTKHTKFRKHHPKSCIQRLTLPRQEGGRGLIDIHNLHNKQITTLRQYFHTKSEHSALHRHASEKDTKLTPLNLHDRQPQTNEKLTDPKQKIATWAGKSLHGRHRYHLCQT
;
A
#
# COMPACT_ATOMS: atom_id res chain seq x y z
N MET A 1 -1.27 7.41 -40.00
CA MET A 1 -0.74 6.96 -38.69
C MET A 1 -0.19 5.57 -38.86
N GLN A 2 1.10 5.34 -38.57
CA GLN A 2 1.65 3.98 -38.51
C GLN A 2 1.27 3.35 -37.17
N PHE A 3 0.77 2.13 -37.22
CA PHE A 3 0.55 1.32 -36.02
C PHE A 3 1.93 0.93 -35.48
N GLY A 4 2.23 1.20 -34.21
CA GLY A 4 3.55 0.94 -33.62
C GLY A 4 3.79 -0.54 -33.32
N VAL A 5 3.87 -1.37 -34.37
CA VAL A 5 4.01 -2.83 -34.28
C VAL A 5 5.33 -3.24 -33.64
N ASP A 6 6.36 -2.40 -33.75
CA ASP A 6 7.64 -2.51 -33.06
C ASP A 6 7.51 -2.55 -31.52
N LYS A 7 6.44 -1.95 -30.98
CA LYS A 7 6.14 -1.93 -29.53
C LYS A 7 5.25 -3.08 -29.09
N CYS A 8 4.73 -3.86 -30.04
CA CYS A 8 3.87 -5.00 -29.75
C CYS A 8 4.73 -6.22 -29.41
N LYS A 9 4.27 -7.01 -28.45
CA LYS A 9 4.83 -8.32 -28.09
C LYS A 9 3.68 -9.29 -27.80
N ILE A 10 3.88 -10.57 -28.06
CA ILE A 10 2.84 -11.59 -27.84
C ILE A 10 3.21 -12.51 -26.69
N LEU A 11 2.26 -12.72 -25.79
CA LEU A 11 2.35 -13.67 -24.70
C LEU A 11 1.27 -14.74 -24.88
N SER A 12 1.67 -15.95 -25.24
CA SER A 12 0.74 -17.07 -25.46
C SER A 12 0.63 -17.95 -24.23
N ILE A 13 -0.60 -18.16 -23.74
CA ILE A 13 -0.88 -18.95 -22.54
C ILE A 13 -1.90 -20.04 -22.87
N LYS A 14 -1.51 -21.31 -22.75
CA LYS A 14 -2.39 -22.47 -22.96
C LYS A 14 -2.49 -23.27 -21.65
N LYS A 15 -3.71 -23.49 -21.16
CA LYS A 15 -3.98 -24.17 -19.87
C LYS A 15 -3.15 -23.60 -18.71
N GLY A 16 -2.96 -22.28 -18.68
CA GLY A 16 -2.20 -21.58 -17.64
C GLY A 16 -0.69 -21.68 -17.73
N LYS A 17 -0.13 -22.38 -18.73
CA LYS A 17 1.31 -22.42 -19.00
C LYS A 17 1.67 -21.47 -20.14
N LEU A 18 2.80 -20.80 -19.98
CA LEU A 18 3.41 -19.98 -21.02
C LEU A 18 3.87 -20.91 -22.13
N VAL A 19 3.39 -20.68 -23.36
CA VAL A 19 3.81 -21.45 -24.53
C VAL A 19 4.77 -20.58 -25.31
N HIS A 20 5.96 -21.11 -25.58
CA HIS A 20 6.91 -20.44 -26.44
C HIS A 20 6.37 -20.53 -27.87
N ASN A 21 5.75 -19.45 -28.32
CA ASN A 21 5.25 -19.35 -29.69
C ASN A 21 6.32 -18.70 -30.58
N SER A 22 6.28 -19.06 -31.86
CA SER A 22 6.92 -18.33 -32.95
C SER A 22 6.27 -16.96 -33.15
N TYR A 23 6.93 -16.12 -33.95
CA TYR A 23 6.44 -14.81 -34.40
C TYR A 23 5.00 -14.90 -34.93
N TYR A 24 4.21 -13.86 -34.66
CA TYR A 24 2.88 -13.71 -35.24
C TYR A 24 2.97 -12.82 -36.47
N ALA A 25 2.70 -13.36 -37.65
CA ALA A 25 2.64 -12.61 -38.89
C ALA A 25 1.29 -11.91 -39.03
N LEU A 26 1.31 -10.60 -39.25
CA LEU A 26 0.14 -9.83 -39.65
C LEU A 26 -0.10 -9.96 -41.17
N ASN A 27 -1.32 -9.65 -41.60
CA ASN A 27 -1.72 -9.71 -43.01
C ASN A 27 -0.90 -8.77 -43.92
N ASN A 28 -0.23 -7.75 -43.35
CA ASN A 28 0.62 -6.80 -44.05
C ASN A 28 2.10 -7.26 -44.14
N GLY A 29 2.44 -8.45 -43.65
CA GLY A 29 3.80 -9.01 -43.67
C GLY A 29 4.67 -8.63 -42.48
N GLU A 30 4.21 -7.73 -41.59
CA GLU A 30 4.93 -7.40 -40.35
C GLU A 30 4.82 -8.55 -39.34
N THR A 31 5.82 -8.71 -38.48
CA THR A 31 5.83 -9.76 -37.45
C THR A 31 5.88 -9.18 -36.05
N ILE A 32 5.09 -9.76 -35.14
CA ILE A 32 5.15 -9.44 -33.71
C ILE A 32 5.94 -10.51 -33.01
N GLU A 33 7.00 -10.09 -32.33
CA GLU A 33 7.86 -10.98 -31.58
C GLU A 33 7.21 -11.48 -30.29
N PRO A 34 7.51 -12.73 -29.87
CA PRO A 34 7.09 -13.20 -28.56
C PRO A 34 7.72 -12.38 -27.44
N MET A 35 6.99 -12.25 -26.36
CA MET A 35 7.44 -11.58 -25.14
C MET A 35 8.42 -12.50 -24.39
N ASN A 36 9.66 -12.05 -24.17
CA ASN A 36 10.64 -12.78 -23.36
C ASN A 36 10.11 -13.01 -21.94
N GLU A 37 10.50 -14.11 -21.30
CA GLU A 37 10.06 -14.47 -19.93
C GLU A 37 10.39 -13.38 -18.88
N ILE A 38 11.47 -12.63 -19.11
CA ILE A 38 11.96 -11.57 -18.22
C ILE A 38 11.29 -10.23 -18.54
N SER A 39 10.85 -10.05 -19.78
CA SER A 39 10.25 -8.78 -20.20
C SER A 39 8.94 -8.56 -19.48
N THR A 40 8.61 -7.30 -19.23
CA THR A 40 7.36 -6.90 -18.59
C THR A 40 6.78 -5.70 -19.32
N TYR A 41 5.47 -5.55 -19.24
CA TYR A 41 4.79 -4.35 -19.67
C TYR A 41 4.17 -3.66 -18.46
N LYS A 42 3.94 -2.35 -18.57
CA LYS A 42 3.36 -1.56 -17.48
C LYS A 42 1.86 -1.41 -17.69
N TYR A 43 1.06 -1.86 -16.73
CA TYR A 43 -0.39 -1.71 -16.73
C TYR A 43 -0.86 -1.08 -15.43
N LEU A 44 -1.59 0.03 -15.54
CA LEU A 44 -2.07 0.83 -14.40
C LEU A 44 -0.97 1.11 -13.35
N GLY A 45 0.27 1.32 -13.82
CA GLY A 45 1.41 1.61 -12.95
C GLY A 45 2.20 0.41 -12.44
N PHE A 46 1.77 -0.83 -12.70
CA PHE A 46 2.45 -2.04 -12.27
C PHE A 46 3.09 -2.80 -13.43
N ASN A 47 4.27 -3.36 -13.20
CA ASN A 47 4.92 -4.24 -14.16
C ASN A 47 4.25 -5.62 -14.11
N LYS A 48 3.76 -6.05 -15.27
CA LYS A 48 3.08 -7.32 -15.49
C LYS A 48 3.84 -8.12 -16.55
N SER A 49 3.90 -9.42 -16.34
CA SER A 49 4.09 -10.39 -17.41
C SER A 49 2.84 -11.26 -17.47
N ARG A 50 2.92 -12.51 -17.02
CA ARG A 50 1.75 -13.36 -16.73
C ARG A 50 1.01 -12.92 -15.48
N GLN A 51 1.77 -12.57 -14.43
CA GLN A 51 1.26 -12.08 -13.15
C GLN A 51 1.96 -10.77 -12.79
N ILE A 52 1.43 -10.08 -11.79
CA ILE A 52 2.09 -8.90 -11.25
C ILE A 52 3.38 -9.35 -10.55
N GLN A 53 4.50 -8.69 -10.86
CA GLN A 53 5.76 -8.92 -10.16
C GLN A 53 5.72 -8.28 -8.76
N GLN A 54 5.08 -8.98 -7.82
CA GLN A 54 4.80 -8.52 -6.46
C GLN A 54 6.06 -8.04 -5.71
N LYS A 55 7.15 -8.82 -5.77
CA LYS A 55 8.42 -8.51 -5.08
C LYS A 55 9.05 -7.21 -5.60
N GLN A 56 9.23 -7.11 -6.91
CA GLN A 56 9.81 -5.92 -7.54
C GLN A 56 8.94 -4.68 -7.29
N THR A 57 7.62 -4.84 -7.43
CA THR A 57 6.67 -3.75 -7.16
C THR A 57 6.80 -3.21 -5.73
N LYS A 58 6.90 -4.10 -4.72
CA LYS A 58 7.11 -3.67 -3.33
C LYS A 58 8.42 -2.89 -3.15
N ILE A 59 9.51 -3.33 -3.80
CA ILE A 59 10.80 -2.65 -3.75
C ILE A 59 10.67 -1.25 -4.36
N ASP A 60 10.07 -1.14 -5.54
CA ASP A 60 9.91 0.13 -6.25
C ASP A 60 9.04 1.11 -5.45
N LEU A 61 7.90 0.64 -4.92
CA LEU A 61 7.01 1.44 -4.07
C LEU A 61 7.70 1.89 -2.78
N THR A 62 8.43 0.99 -2.12
CA THR A 62 9.19 1.30 -0.91
C THR A 62 10.29 2.32 -1.19
N THR A 63 10.98 2.22 -2.32
CA THR A 63 12.02 3.16 -2.73
C THR A 63 11.43 4.53 -3.01
N LYS A 64 10.32 4.61 -3.77
CA LYS A 64 9.59 5.86 -4.01
C LYS A 64 9.07 6.49 -2.72
N PHE A 65 8.49 5.68 -1.83
CA PHE A 65 8.03 6.13 -0.51
C PHE A 65 9.18 6.73 0.31
N LYS A 66 10.32 6.02 0.42
CA LYS A 66 11.52 6.50 1.11
C LYS A 66 12.07 7.78 0.50
N HIS A 67 12.07 7.88 -0.83
CA HIS A 67 12.50 9.08 -1.54
C HIS A 67 11.63 10.28 -1.19
N ARG A 68 10.29 10.17 -1.31
CA ARG A 68 9.35 11.24 -0.93
C ARG A 68 9.49 11.62 0.54
N LEU A 69 9.63 10.64 1.42
CA LEU A 69 9.83 10.87 2.85
C LEU A 69 11.12 11.67 3.12
N ASN A 70 12.22 11.36 2.43
CA ASN A 70 13.47 12.12 2.56
C ASN A 70 13.30 13.57 2.07
N LEU A 71 12.61 13.79 0.95
CA LEU A 71 12.36 15.13 0.44
C LEU A 71 11.57 15.98 1.44
N ILE A 72 10.49 15.42 2.00
CA ILE A 72 9.68 16.12 3.01
C ILE A 72 10.51 16.42 4.26
N LEU A 73 11.28 15.46 4.76
CA LEU A 73 12.02 15.65 6.02
C LEU A 73 13.24 16.58 5.88
N LYS A 74 13.79 16.72 4.67
CA LYS A 74 14.82 17.72 4.33
C LYS A 74 14.26 19.13 4.19
N SER A 75 12.95 19.27 3.97
CA SER A 75 12.34 20.59 3.87
C SER A 75 12.35 21.36 5.20
N GLU A 76 12.20 22.67 5.09
CA GLU A 76 12.09 23.61 6.21
C GLU A 76 10.65 23.76 6.73
N LEU A 77 9.77 22.83 6.37
CA LEU A 77 8.40 22.83 6.86
C LEU A 77 8.34 22.68 8.39
N ASN A 78 7.40 23.38 9.01
CA ASN A 78 7.09 23.21 10.41
C ASN A 78 6.53 21.79 10.69
N SER A 79 6.51 21.39 11.96
CA SER A 79 6.11 20.02 12.34
C SER A 79 4.68 19.63 11.93
N ARG A 80 3.75 20.61 11.85
CA ARG A 80 2.38 20.40 11.40
C ARG A 80 2.35 20.11 9.90
N ASN A 81 3.06 20.92 9.13
CA ASN A 81 3.13 20.81 7.68
C ASN A 81 3.93 19.59 7.22
N ILE A 82 4.99 19.18 7.96
CA ILE A 82 5.69 17.90 7.70
C ILE A 82 4.72 16.73 7.79
N VAL A 83 3.93 16.63 8.86
CA VAL A 83 2.99 15.52 9.02
C VAL A 83 1.92 15.56 7.94
N LYS A 84 1.38 16.74 7.62
CA LYS A 84 0.43 16.92 6.52
C LYS A 84 1.02 16.43 5.20
N ALA A 85 2.24 16.85 4.86
CA ALA A 85 2.93 16.44 3.64
C ALA A 85 3.21 14.93 3.60
N ILE A 86 3.57 14.29 4.71
CA ILE A 86 3.74 12.83 4.74
C ILE A 86 2.42 12.14 4.44
N ASN A 87 1.33 12.59 5.08
CA ASN A 87 0.00 12.03 4.90
C ASN A 87 -0.54 12.21 3.47
N THR A 88 -0.26 13.34 2.81
CA THR A 88 -0.83 13.66 1.48
C THR A 88 0.09 13.34 0.30
N PHE A 89 1.41 13.24 0.51
CA PHE A 89 2.36 13.03 -0.59
C PHE A 89 3.13 11.71 -0.49
N ALA A 90 3.64 11.34 0.68
CA ALA A 90 4.43 10.12 0.82
C ALA A 90 3.56 8.87 0.94
N ILE A 91 2.61 8.87 1.89
CA ILE A 91 1.76 7.71 2.19
C ILE A 91 0.90 7.26 0.99
N PRO A 92 0.32 8.16 0.17
CA PRO A 92 -0.52 7.74 -0.95
C PRO A 92 0.20 6.87 -2.00
N VAL A 93 1.54 6.93 -2.08
CA VAL A 93 2.32 6.00 -2.93
C VAL A 93 1.99 4.54 -2.63
N LEU A 94 1.74 4.22 -1.36
CA LEU A 94 1.48 2.85 -0.91
C LEU A 94 -0.01 2.50 -1.04
N THR A 95 -0.90 3.46 -0.83
CA THR A 95 -2.36 3.22 -0.70
C THR A 95 -2.98 2.45 -1.87
N TYR A 96 -2.63 2.84 -3.11
CA TYR A 96 -3.13 2.18 -4.32
C TYR A 96 -2.72 0.70 -4.38
N SER A 97 -1.56 0.36 -3.83
CA SER A 97 -1.04 -1.00 -3.85
C SER A 97 -1.66 -1.93 -2.81
N PHE A 98 -2.32 -1.41 -1.76
CA PHE A 98 -2.81 -2.25 -0.66
C PHE A 98 -3.83 -3.29 -1.10
N GLY A 99 -4.76 -2.95 -1.99
CA GLY A 99 -5.75 -3.89 -2.52
C GLY A 99 -5.24 -4.82 -3.63
N ILE A 100 -4.01 -4.66 -4.09
CA ILE A 100 -3.47 -5.33 -5.29
C ILE A 100 -2.24 -6.20 -4.93
N ILE A 101 -1.40 -5.68 -4.05
CA ILE A 101 -0.13 -6.28 -3.63
C ILE A 101 -0.28 -6.85 -2.23
N ASN A 102 0.20 -8.07 -2.01
CA ASN A 102 0.10 -8.75 -0.72
C ASN A 102 1.12 -8.18 0.27
N TRP A 103 0.78 -7.11 0.99
CA TRP A 103 1.62 -6.56 2.06
C TRP A 103 1.54 -7.43 3.31
N SER A 104 2.67 -7.99 3.74
CA SER A 104 2.71 -8.76 4.98
C SER A 104 2.73 -7.82 6.19
N GLN A 105 2.36 -8.33 7.36
CA GLN A 105 2.46 -7.56 8.61
C GLN A 105 3.90 -7.10 8.88
N THR A 106 4.91 -7.89 8.51
CA THR A 106 6.31 -7.52 8.66
C THR A 106 6.73 -6.41 7.68
N ASP A 107 6.18 -6.40 6.46
CA ASP A 107 6.43 -5.33 5.49
C ASP A 107 5.84 -4.00 5.98
N LEU A 108 4.60 -4.02 6.47
CA LEU A 108 3.93 -2.84 7.03
C LEU A 108 4.67 -2.30 8.25
N GLN A 109 5.14 -3.19 9.15
CA GLN A 109 5.96 -2.80 10.30
C GLN A 109 7.28 -2.16 9.87
N LYS A 110 7.94 -2.70 8.84
CA LYS A 110 9.19 -2.13 8.28
C LYS A 110 8.95 -0.73 7.72
N LEU A 111 7.83 -0.50 7.02
CA LEU A 111 7.46 0.83 6.51
C LEU A 111 7.23 1.82 7.66
N GLN A 112 6.46 1.42 8.67
CA GLN A 112 6.20 2.24 9.86
C GLN A 112 7.52 2.57 10.59
N ARG A 113 8.37 1.56 10.81
CA ARG A 113 9.71 1.72 11.42
C ARG A 113 10.60 2.66 10.60
N THR A 114 10.51 2.61 9.27
CA THR A 114 11.23 3.52 8.37
C THR A 114 10.82 4.98 8.60
N ILE A 115 9.53 5.27 8.84
CA ILE A 115 9.12 6.62 9.20
C ILE A 115 9.79 7.06 10.49
N HIS A 116 9.74 6.23 11.54
CA HIS A 116 10.33 6.55 12.84
C HIS A 116 11.85 6.79 12.74
N THR A 117 12.59 5.90 12.08
CA THR A 117 14.04 6.04 11.93
C THR A 117 14.42 7.29 11.14
N LYS A 118 13.64 7.63 10.10
CA LYS A 118 13.88 8.85 9.32
C LYS A 118 13.56 10.12 10.11
N HIS A 119 12.46 10.16 10.85
CA HIS A 119 12.15 11.28 11.73
C HIS A 119 13.26 11.54 12.75
N THR A 120 13.81 10.49 13.36
CA THR A 120 14.94 10.58 14.27
C THR A 120 16.22 11.05 13.56
N LYS A 121 16.54 10.46 12.40
CA LYS A 121 17.72 10.85 11.59
C LYS A 121 17.72 12.33 11.21
N PHE A 122 16.56 12.86 10.81
CA PHE A 122 16.40 14.27 10.43
C PHE A 122 16.08 15.19 11.63
N ARG A 123 16.27 14.72 12.88
CA ARG A 123 16.04 15.47 14.12
C ARG A 123 14.63 16.07 14.26
N LYS A 124 13.62 15.51 13.58
CA LYS A 124 12.21 15.95 13.65
C LYS A 124 11.44 15.30 14.81
N HIS A 125 12.02 14.26 15.41
CA HIS A 125 11.51 13.57 16.59
C HIS A 125 12.66 13.05 17.43
N HIS A 126 12.58 13.19 18.76
CA HIS A 126 13.61 12.71 19.66
C HIS A 126 13.54 11.16 19.78
N PRO A 127 14.68 10.43 19.85
CA PRO A 127 14.69 8.97 19.94
C PRO A 127 13.91 8.42 21.14
N LYS A 128 13.96 9.12 22.29
CA LYS A 128 13.25 8.73 23.51
C LYS A 128 11.82 9.28 23.60
N SER A 129 11.31 9.96 22.57
CA SER A 129 9.95 10.49 22.62
C SER A 129 8.90 9.40 22.40
N CYS A 130 7.70 9.62 22.94
CA CYS A 130 6.60 8.65 22.86
C CYS A 130 6.13 8.41 21.42
N ILE A 131 6.37 7.20 20.91
CA ILE A 131 6.02 6.78 19.55
C ILE A 131 4.50 6.80 19.30
N GLN A 132 3.70 6.41 20.30
CA GLN A 132 2.23 6.38 20.21
C GLN A 132 1.67 7.76 19.83
N ARG A 133 2.27 8.84 20.35
CA ARG A 133 1.85 10.21 20.04
C ARG A 133 2.07 10.59 18.58
N LEU A 134 2.94 9.92 17.83
CA LEU A 134 3.14 10.25 16.42
C LEU A 134 1.87 10.00 15.61
N THR A 135 1.19 8.86 15.85
CA THR A 135 -0.01 8.47 15.10
C THR A 135 -1.32 8.87 15.75
N LEU A 136 -1.30 9.28 17.03
CA LEU A 136 -2.49 9.81 17.68
C LEU A 136 -2.96 11.12 17.03
N PRO A 137 -4.29 11.37 16.97
CA PRO A 137 -4.83 12.64 16.51
C PRO A 137 -4.29 13.83 17.32
N ARG A 138 -4.25 15.02 16.69
CA ARG A 138 -3.76 16.23 17.37
C ARG A 138 -4.70 16.71 18.47
N GLN A 139 -6.01 16.50 18.31
CA GLN A 139 -7.02 16.79 19.34
C GLN A 139 -6.76 16.00 20.62
N GLU A 140 -6.22 14.79 20.49
CA GLU A 140 -5.85 13.90 21.60
C GLU A 140 -4.39 14.09 22.06
N GLY A 141 -3.76 15.22 21.75
CA GLY A 141 -2.38 15.52 22.14
C GLY A 141 -1.29 14.78 21.34
N GLY A 142 -1.65 14.17 20.21
CA GLY A 142 -0.73 13.52 19.26
C GLY A 142 -0.20 14.44 18.15
N ARG A 143 0.34 13.84 17.09
CA ARG A 143 0.87 14.55 15.90
C ARG A 143 0.05 14.33 14.63
N GLY A 144 -0.83 13.33 14.59
CA GLY A 144 -1.75 13.05 13.49
C GLY A 144 -1.11 12.41 12.26
N LEU A 145 0.02 11.70 12.43
CA LEU A 145 0.59 10.90 11.34
C LEU A 145 -0.30 9.69 11.07
N ILE A 146 -0.59 9.39 9.81
CA ILE A 146 -1.38 8.20 9.49
C ILE A 146 -0.58 6.94 9.85
N ASP A 147 -1.24 6.03 10.57
CA ASP A 147 -0.71 4.70 10.86
C ASP A 147 -0.88 3.81 9.62
N ILE A 148 0.23 3.32 9.07
CA ILE A 148 0.23 2.51 7.85
C ILE A 148 -0.55 1.20 8.05
N HIS A 149 -0.48 0.58 9.23
CA HIS A 149 -1.20 -0.67 9.49
C HIS A 149 -2.71 -0.44 9.48
N ASN A 150 -3.19 0.53 10.26
CA ASN A 150 -4.61 0.84 10.30
C ASN A 150 -5.11 1.30 8.93
N LEU A 151 -4.31 2.07 8.18
CA LEU A 151 -4.67 2.52 6.83
C LEU A 151 -4.81 1.34 5.87
N HIS A 152 -3.84 0.41 5.86
CA HIS A 152 -3.89 -0.80 5.06
C HIS A 152 -5.15 -1.61 5.37
N ASN A 153 -5.37 -1.91 6.65
CA ASN A 153 -6.49 -2.74 7.09
C ASN A 153 -7.84 -2.09 6.75
N LYS A 154 -7.97 -0.78 7.02
CA LYS A 154 -9.16 -0.01 6.64
C LYS A 154 -9.42 -0.08 5.14
N GLN A 155 -8.38 0.06 4.31
CA GLN A 155 -8.50 0.00 2.86
C GLN A 155 -8.97 -1.38 2.40
N ILE A 156 -8.40 -2.46 2.94
CA ILE A 156 -8.81 -3.84 2.64
C ILE A 156 -10.28 -4.07 3.01
N THR A 157 -10.68 -3.74 4.23
CA THR A 157 -12.07 -3.89 4.69
C THR A 157 -13.05 -3.08 3.83
N THR A 158 -12.70 -1.83 3.51
CA THR A 158 -13.55 -0.95 2.69
C THR A 158 -13.71 -1.48 1.27
N LEU A 159 -12.63 -1.97 0.66
CA LEU A 159 -12.68 -2.59 -0.67
C LEU A 159 -13.49 -3.89 -0.66
N ARG A 160 -13.27 -4.77 0.33
CA ARG A 160 -14.04 -6.00 0.52
C ARG A 160 -15.53 -5.69 0.62
N GLN A 161 -15.91 -4.76 1.50
CA GLN A 161 -17.30 -4.34 1.66
C GLN A 161 -17.89 -3.81 0.35
N TYR A 162 -17.16 -2.97 -0.37
CA TYR A 162 -17.60 -2.46 -1.68
C TYR A 162 -17.90 -3.61 -2.67
N PHE A 163 -16.99 -4.57 -2.82
CA PHE A 163 -17.18 -5.70 -3.74
C PHE A 163 -18.36 -6.58 -3.31
N HIS A 164 -18.51 -6.86 -2.01
CA HIS A 164 -19.63 -7.64 -1.50
C HIS A 164 -20.97 -6.94 -1.74
N THR A 165 -21.11 -5.66 -1.39
CA THR A 165 -22.34 -4.89 -1.66
C THR A 165 -22.64 -4.83 -3.15
N LYS A 166 -21.63 -4.65 -4.01
CA LYS A 166 -21.85 -4.64 -5.47
C LYS A 166 -22.17 -6.01 -6.05
N SER A 167 -21.74 -7.10 -5.43
CA SER A 167 -22.03 -8.48 -5.87
C SER A 167 -23.52 -8.84 -5.78
N GLU A 168 -24.28 -8.13 -4.94
CA GLU A 168 -25.73 -8.30 -4.82
C GLU A 168 -26.42 -7.85 -6.12
N HIS A 169 -25.96 -6.75 -6.71
CA HIS A 169 -26.61 -6.12 -7.86
C HIS A 169 -25.90 -6.33 -9.21
N SER A 170 -24.63 -6.73 -9.21
CA SER A 170 -23.82 -6.86 -10.43
C SER A 170 -23.24 -8.27 -10.59
N ALA A 171 -23.63 -8.93 -11.69
CA ALA A 171 -23.13 -10.26 -12.03
C ALA A 171 -21.60 -10.31 -12.16
N LEU A 172 -20.98 -9.25 -12.71
CA LEU A 172 -19.52 -9.17 -12.83
C LEU A 172 -18.83 -9.16 -11.46
N HIS A 173 -19.34 -8.37 -10.51
CA HIS A 173 -18.76 -8.30 -9.17
C HIS A 173 -18.97 -9.62 -8.39
N ARG A 174 -20.10 -10.30 -8.63
CA ARG A 174 -20.38 -11.62 -8.07
C ARG A 174 -19.37 -12.65 -8.55
N HIS A 175 -19.19 -12.79 -9.86
CA HIS A 175 -18.22 -13.71 -10.42
C HIS A 175 -16.77 -13.36 -10.04
N ALA A 176 -16.42 -12.08 -10.01
CA ALA A 176 -15.10 -11.64 -9.55
C ALA A 176 -14.87 -12.05 -8.08
N SER A 177 -15.87 -11.89 -7.21
CA SER A 177 -15.78 -12.25 -5.80
C SER A 177 -15.65 -13.77 -5.60
N GLU A 178 -16.47 -14.55 -6.31
CA GLU A 178 -16.44 -16.02 -6.26
C GLU A 178 -15.10 -16.61 -6.69
N LYS A 179 -14.44 -15.98 -7.69
CA LYS A 179 -13.17 -16.46 -8.26
C LYS A 179 -11.93 -15.98 -7.52
N ASP A 180 -12.03 -14.96 -6.67
CA ASP A 180 -10.89 -14.48 -5.88
C ASP A 180 -10.64 -15.37 -4.65
N THR A 181 -10.09 -16.56 -4.91
CA THR A 181 -9.63 -17.50 -3.89
C THR A 181 -8.15 -17.22 -3.56
N LYS A 182 -7.90 -16.12 -2.84
CA LYS A 182 -6.54 -15.62 -2.48
C LYS A 182 -5.66 -15.22 -3.68
N LEU A 183 -6.28 -14.81 -4.80
CA LEU A 183 -5.53 -14.25 -5.94
C LEU A 183 -5.08 -12.81 -5.62
N THR A 184 -5.91 -12.08 -4.89
CA THR A 184 -5.65 -10.74 -4.38
C THR A 184 -5.57 -10.75 -2.85
N PRO A 185 -5.02 -9.71 -2.21
CA PRO A 185 -5.05 -9.60 -0.74
C PRO A 185 -6.49 -9.51 -0.20
N LEU A 186 -7.47 -9.14 -1.03
CA LEU A 186 -8.86 -9.01 -0.63
C LEU A 186 -9.50 -10.37 -0.32
N ASN A 187 -9.11 -11.47 -0.97
CA ASN A 187 -9.70 -12.81 -0.80
C ASN A 187 -11.24 -12.76 -0.74
N LEU A 188 -11.85 -12.21 -1.79
CA LEU A 188 -13.29 -11.91 -1.82
C LEU A 188 -14.20 -13.14 -1.76
N HIS A 189 -13.68 -14.35 -2.02
CA HIS A 189 -14.46 -15.57 -1.86
C HIS A 189 -14.87 -15.79 -0.40
N ASP A 190 -14.00 -15.42 0.53
CA ASP A 190 -14.26 -15.53 1.96
C ASP A 190 -14.98 -14.29 2.48
N ARG A 191 -16.21 -14.47 2.96
CA ARG A 191 -17.03 -13.40 3.55
C ARG A 191 -16.72 -13.13 5.02
N GLN A 192 -15.92 -13.98 5.68
CA GLN A 192 -15.54 -13.75 7.08
C GLN A 192 -14.55 -12.58 7.18
N PRO A 193 -14.56 -11.81 8.29
CA PRO A 193 -13.57 -10.77 8.51
C PRO A 193 -12.15 -11.37 8.51
N GLN A 194 -11.22 -10.82 7.73
CA GLN A 194 -9.85 -11.32 7.78
C GLN A 194 -9.21 -10.96 9.13
N THR A 195 -8.41 -11.86 9.69
CA THR A 195 -7.67 -11.67 10.95
C THR A 195 -6.80 -10.40 10.95
N ASN A 196 -6.36 -9.99 9.77
CA ASN A 196 -5.52 -8.83 9.56
C ASN A 196 -6.32 -7.51 9.64
N GLU A 197 -7.65 -7.53 9.65
CA GLU A 197 -8.50 -6.32 9.64
C GLU A 197 -8.58 -5.61 11.00
N LYS A 198 -7.94 -6.15 12.05
CA LYS A 198 -7.93 -5.51 13.37
C LYS A 198 -7.30 -4.12 13.27
N LEU A 199 -8.12 -3.09 13.48
CA LEU A 199 -7.69 -1.71 13.61
C LEU A 199 -7.26 -1.46 15.06
N THR A 200 -6.09 -0.87 15.24
CA THR A 200 -5.67 -0.40 16.57
C THR A 200 -6.47 0.85 16.91
N ASP A 201 -7.36 0.76 17.89
CA ASP A 201 -8.19 1.88 18.36
C ASP A 201 -7.30 3.00 18.93
N PRO A 202 -7.53 4.28 18.57
CA PRO A 202 -7.01 5.43 19.31
C PRO A 202 -7.02 5.26 20.83
N LYS A 203 -8.07 4.68 21.43
CA LYS A 203 -8.15 4.44 22.89
C LYS A 203 -7.04 3.52 23.40
N GLN A 204 -6.73 2.45 22.67
CA GLN A 204 -5.62 1.54 23.03
C GLN A 204 -4.27 2.27 22.98
N LYS A 205 -4.07 3.12 21.98
CA LYS A 205 -2.87 3.96 21.87
C LYS A 205 -2.77 4.98 23.01
N ILE A 206 -3.89 5.56 23.41
CA ILE A 206 -3.97 6.48 24.56
C ILE A 206 -3.66 5.73 25.85
N ALA A 207 -4.26 4.57 26.10
CA ALA A 207 -3.98 3.75 27.28
C ALA A 207 -2.49 3.35 27.35
N THR A 208 -1.92 2.93 26.22
CA THR A 208 -0.49 2.61 26.11
C THR A 208 0.40 3.84 26.39
N TRP A 209 -0.04 5.04 26.00
CA TRP A 209 0.68 6.27 26.29
C TRP A 209 0.56 6.67 27.76
N ALA A 210 -0.65 6.62 28.33
CA ALA A 210 -0.94 6.94 29.72
C ALA A 210 -0.18 6.02 30.70
N GLY A 211 -0.05 4.73 30.37
CA GLY A 211 0.70 3.76 31.17
C GLY A 211 2.22 3.95 31.17
N LYS A 212 2.79 4.87 30.39
CA LYS A 212 4.24 5.13 30.42
C LYS A 212 4.62 6.03 31.58
N SER A 213 5.53 5.56 32.43
CA SER A 213 6.02 6.28 33.63
C SER A 213 6.41 7.74 33.37
N LEU A 214 7.18 8.02 32.31
CA LEU A 214 7.66 9.38 31.98
C LEU A 214 6.69 10.16 31.09
N HIS A 215 6.06 9.50 30.12
CA HIS A 215 5.26 10.20 29.10
C HIS A 215 3.79 10.33 29.45
N GLY A 216 3.27 9.49 30.35
CA GLY A 216 1.86 9.46 30.73
C GLY A 216 1.40 10.73 31.45
N ARG A 217 2.31 11.39 32.20
CA ARG A 217 2.05 12.67 32.88
C ARG A 217 1.44 13.73 31.95
N HIS A 218 1.96 13.83 30.73
CA HIS A 218 1.42 14.75 29.72
C HIS A 218 -0.03 14.46 29.33
N ARG A 219 -0.48 13.20 29.37
CA ARG A 219 -1.88 12.86 29.08
C ARG A 219 -2.80 13.29 30.22
N TYR A 220 -2.37 13.13 31.46
CA TYR A 220 -3.13 13.58 32.63
C TYR A 220 -3.36 15.09 32.60
N HIS A 221 -2.34 15.87 32.26
CA HIS A 221 -2.45 17.34 32.16
C HIS A 221 -3.46 17.78 31.09
N LEU A 222 -3.55 17.07 29.95
CA LEU A 222 -4.53 17.35 28.90
C LEU A 222 -5.98 16.99 29.30
N CYS A 223 -6.18 16.19 30.34
CA CYS A 223 -7.51 15.80 30.82
C CYS A 223 -8.08 16.79 31.85
N GLN A 224 -7.25 17.68 32.38
CA GLN A 224 -7.61 18.65 33.42
C GLN A 224 -8.02 20.02 32.85
N THR A 225 -7.81 20.23 31.54
CA THR A 225 -8.21 21.41 30.77
C THR A 225 -9.45 21.13 29.94
#